data_AF-A0A931MC82-F1
#
_entry.id   AF-A0A931MC82-F1
#
_cell.length_a   1.000
_cell.length_b   1.000
_cell.length_c   1.000
_cell.angle_alpha   90.00
_cell.angle_beta   90.00
_cell.angle_gamma   90.00
#
_symmetry.space_group_name_H-M   'P 1'
#
loop_
_entity.id
_entity.type
_entity.pdbx_description
1 polymer ?
#
loop_
_entity_poly.entity_id
_entity_poly.type
_entity_poly.pdbx_seq_one_letter_code
_entity_poly.pdbx_strand_id
1 'polypeptide(L)'
;GETARGALVEMLSSHDKEIRRTAIKSLAPFNAIEGIILPYFNDSDWATRMAAVEVLCARVSAAGGSVRVELEKLLDKEEDPVVRKAVEECLNA
;
A
#
# COMPACT_ATOMS: atom_id res chain seq x y z
N GLY A 1 -10.11 7.34 -15.53
CA GLY A 1 -11.38 6.65 -15.81
C GLY A 1 -11.27 5.18 -15.46
N GLU A 2 -12.39 4.45 -15.39
CA GLU A 2 -12.42 3.05 -14.93
C GLU A 2 -11.51 2.11 -15.77
N THR A 3 -11.39 2.33 -17.08
CA THR A 3 -10.45 1.55 -17.92
C THR A 3 -9.00 1.67 -17.46
N ALA A 4 -8.57 2.87 -17.09
CA ALA A 4 -7.22 3.10 -16.57
C ALA A 4 -7.03 2.44 -15.20
N ARG A 5 -8.06 2.49 -14.34
CA ARG A 5 -8.06 1.79 -13.06
C ARG A 5 -7.88 0.29 -13.24
N GLY A 6 -8.65 -0.32 -14.17
CA GLY A 6 -8.57 -1.74 -14.49
C GLY A 6 -7.16 -2.14 -14.96
N ALA A 7 -6.59 -1.42 -15.91
CA ALA A 7 -5.24 -1.69 -16.40
C ALA A 7 -4.17 -1.61 -15.29
N LEU A 8 -4.29 -0.62 -14.39
CA LEU A 8 -3.38 -0.52 -13.24
C LEU A 8 -3.53 -1.71 -12.28
N VAL A 9 -4.77 -2.18 -12.05
CA VAL A 9 -5.01 -3.38 -11.22
C VAL A 9 -4.38 -4.63 -11.84
N GLU A 10 -4.43 -4.79 -13.16
CA GLU A 10 -3.75 -5.90 -13.84
C GLU A 10 -2.23 -5.85 -13.66
N MET A 11 -1.62 -4.66 -13.73
CA MET A 11 -0.18 -4.45 -13.53
C MET A 11 0.30 -4.83 -12.13
N LEU A 12 -0.58 -4.85 -11.13
CA LEU A 12 -0.26 -5.30 -9.77
C LEU A 12 0.15 -6.78 -9.70
N SER A 13 -0.16 -7.59 -10.72
CA SER A 13 0.24 -9.00 -10.81
C SER A 13 1.58 -9.20 -11.53
N SER A 14 2.26 -8.13 -11.94
CA SER A 14 3.54 -8.23 -12.65
C SER A 14 4.63 -8.90 -11.81
N HIS A 15 5.42 -9.78 -12.41
CA HIS A 15 6.64 -10.30 -11.79
C HIS A 15 7.72 -9.21 -11.61
N ASP A 16 7.66 -8.17 -12.44
CA ASP A 16 8.54 -7.01 -12.30
C ASP A 16 8.09 -6.13 -11.12
N LYS A 17 8.99 -5.99 -10.14
CA LYS A 17 8.77 -5.24 -8.90
C LYS A 17 8.60 -3.74 -9.15
N GLU A 18 9.28 -3.16 -10.13
CA GLU A 18 9.12 -1.74 -10.48
C GLU A 18 7.73 -1.50 -11.10
N ILE A 19 7.26 -2.41 -11.96
CA ILE A 19 5.91 -2.34 -12.54
C ILE A 19 4.85 -2.39 -11.44
N ARG A 20 4.94 -3.36 -10.51
CA ARG A 20 3.98 -3.45 -9.39
C ARG A 20 3.98 -2.19 -8.54
N ARG A 21 5.16 -1.70 -8.12
CA ARG A 21 5.28 -0.47 -7.31
C ARG A 21 4.68 0.73 -8.01
N THR A 22 4.97 0.88 -9.30
CA THR A 22 4.43 1.98 -10.11
C THR A 22 2.91 1.89 -10.20
N ALA A 23 2.36 0.69 -10.36
CA ALA A 23 0.92 0.48 -10.36
C ALA A 23 0.27 0.83 -9.02
N ILE A 24 0.85 0.40 -7.89
CA ILE A 24 0.40 0.76 -6.54
C ILE A 24 0.33 2.28 -6.38
N LYS A 25 1.42 2.99 -6.69
CA LYS A 25 1.48 4.46 -6.58
C LYS A 25 0.48 5.15 -7.51
N SER A 26 0.32 4.62 -8.72
CA SER A 26 -0.59 5.17 -9.72
C SER A 26 -2.07 4.97 -9.38
N LEU A 27 -2.39 4.05 -8.46
CA LEU A 27 -3.76 3.85 -7.95
C LEU A 27 -4.17 4.89 -6.90
N ALA A 28 -3.25 5.67 -6.34
CA ALA A 28 -3.53 6.64 -5.28
C ALA A 28 -4.66 7.66 -5.59
N PRO A 29 -4.82 8.17 -6.82
CA PRO A 29 -5.89 9.11 -7.15
C PRO A 29 -7.29 8.47 -7.23
N PHE A 30 -7.39 7.14 -7.23
CA PHE A 30 -8.67 6.42 -7.33
C PHE A 30 -9.29 6.18 -5.95
N ASN A 31 -10.60 6.00 -5.92
CA ASN A 31 -11.35 5.67 -4.70
C ASN A 31 -11.48 4.16 -4.51
N ALA A 32 -11.76 3.73 -3.27
CA ALA A 32 -11.98 2.31 -2.92
C ALA A 32 -10.84 1.40 -3.41
N ILE A 33 -9.61 1.83 -3.17
CA ILE A 33 -8.36 1.13 -3.53
C ILE A 33 -7.71 0.43 -2.34
N GLU A 34 -8.22 0.66 -1.13
CA GLU A 34 -7.68 0.13 0.11
C GLU A 34 -7.63 -1.41 0.06
N GLY A 35 -8.74 -2.06 -0.26
CA GLY A 35 -8.80 -3.53 -0.39
C GLY A 35 -7.92 -4.10 -1.51
N ILE A 36 -7.56 -3.29 -2.51
CA ILE A 36 -6.69 -3.70 -3.61
C ILE A 36 -5.22 -3.63 -3.18
N ILE A 37 -4.84 -2.62 -2.40
CA ILE A 37 -3.45 -2.36 -2.02
C ILE A 37 -3.05 -3.08 -0.73
N LEU A 38 -3.96 -3.31 0.21
CA LEU A 38 -3.68 -3.97 1.49
C LEU A 38 -2.89 -5.29 1.38
N PRO A 39 -3.14 -6.20 0.41
CA PRO A 39 -2.34 -7.41 0.25
C PRO A 39 -0.82 -7.15 0.10
N TYR A 40 -0.43 -5.99 -0.45
CA TYR A 40 0.96 -5.63 -0.70
C TYR A 40 1.74 -5.24 0.56
N PHE A 41 1.10 -5.12 1.73
CA PHE A 41 1.80 -5.13 3.02
C PHE A 41 2.54 -6.45 3.30
N ASN A 42 2.25 -7.52 2.56
CA ASN A 42 2.92 -8.81 2.67
C ASN A 42 3.82 -9.13 1.47
N ASP A 43 4.11 -8.16 0.59
CA ASP A 43 4.99 -8.42 -0.54
C ASP A 43 6.41 -8.76 -0.03
N SER A 44 7.03 -9.76 -0.64
CA SER A 44 8.41 -10.17 -0.39
C SER A 44 9.43 -9.02 -0.58
N ASP A 45 9.09 -8.05 -1.43
CA ASP A 45 9.91 -6.90 -1.74
C ASP A 45 9.58 -5.71 -0.81
N TRP A 46 10.55 -5.30 0.00
CA TRP A 46 10.36 -4.22 0.99
C TRP A 46 9.94 -2.90 0.32
N ALA A 47 10.45 -2.59 -0.87
CA ALA A 47 10.10 -1.36 -1.58
C ALA A 47 8.64 -1.39 -2.06
N THR A 48 8.09 -2.58 -2.31
CA THR A 48 6.68 -2.76 -2.64
C THR A 48 5.79 -2.57 -1.41
N ARG A 49 6.21 -3.08 -0.25
CA ARG A 49 5.55 -2.78 1.03
C ARG A 49 5.56 -1.28 1.32
N MET A 50 6.70 -0.60 1.12
CA MET A 50 6.81 0.85 1.27
C MET A 50 5.80 1.60 0.38
N ALA A 51 5.72 1.25 -0.91
CA ALA A 51 4.79 1.89 -1.82
C ALA A 51 3.33 1.73 -1.37
N ALA A 52 2.96 0.57 -0.82
CA ALA A 52 1.63 0.35 -0.27
C ALA A 52 1.38 1.23 0.97
N VAL A 53 2.37 1.34 1.87
CA VAL A 53 2.28 2.19 3.08
C VAL A 53 2.10 3.65 2.69
N GLU A 54 2.91 4.18 1.77
CA GLU A 54 2.80 5.57 1.28
C GLU A 54 1.39 5.89 0.78
N VAL A 55 0.80 5.00 -0.03
CA VAL A 55 -0.53 5.23 -0.60
C VAL A 55 -1.64 5.11 0.44
N LEU A 56 -1.58 4.11 1.31
CA LEU A 56 -2.64 3.85 2.29
C LEU A 56 -2.55 4.77 3.50
N CYS A 57 -1.38 5.31 3.82
CA CYS A 57 -1.21 6.23 4.93
C CYS A 57 -2.05 7.50 4.77
N ALA A 58 -2.09 8.06 3.56
CA ALA A 58 -2.91 9.22 3.22
C ALA A 58 -4.43 8.97 3.36
N ARG A 59 -4.85 7.72 3.64
CA ARG A 59 -6.25 7.29 3.67
C ARG A 59 -6.68 6.69 5.00
N VAL A 60 -5.80 6.65 6.00
CA VAL A 60 -6.05 6.02 7.32
C VAL A 60 -7.34 6.55 7.96
N SER A 61 -7.53 7.88 7.98
CA SER A 61 -8.71 8.51 8.58
C SER A 61 -9.99 8.30 7.79
N ALA A 62 -9.89 8.14 6.47
CA ALA A 62 -11.05 7.97 5.58
C ALA A 62 -11.55 6.52 5.51
N ALA A 63 -10.67 5.53 5.77
CA ALA A 63 -10.95 4.11 5.59
C ALA A 63 -11.62 3.42 6.80
N GLY A 64 -12.24 4.18 7.71
CA GLY A 64 -13.03 3.62 8.81
C GLY A 64 -12.27 2.72 9.80
N GLY A 65 -10.96 2.89 9.93
CA GLY A 65 -10.10 2.15 10.85
C GLY A 65 -9.53 0.83 10.31
N SER A 66 -10.05 0.26 9.22
CA SER A 66 -9.55 -1.02 8.68
C SER A 66 -8.09 -0.92 8.21
N VAL A 67 -7.70 0.20 7.59
CA VAL A 67 -6.30 0.41 7.16
C VAL A 67 -5.38 0.54 8.37
N ARG A 68 -5.83 1.21 9.44
CA ARG A 68 -5.05 1.37 10.67
C ARG A 68 -4.70 0.02 11.29
N VAL A 69 -5.68 -0.88 11.41
CA VAL A 69 -5.47 -2.24 11.95
C VAL A 69 -4.45 -3.02 11.13
N GLU A 70 -4.49 -2.91 9.81
CA GLU A 70 -3.51 -3.60 8.95
C GLU A 70 -2.11 -2.98 9.00
N LEU A 71 -2.01 -1.67 9.22
CA LEU A 71 -0.73 -1.01 9.50
C LEU A 71 -0.14 -1.43 10.85
N GLU A 72 -0.96 -1.56 11.90
CA GLU A 72 -0.54 -2.09 13.20
C GLU A 72 -0.01 -3.53 13.06
N LYS A 73 -0.71 -4.39 12.32
CA LYS A 73 -0.24 -5.75 12.01
C LYS A 73 1.04 -5.78 11.16
N LEU A 74 1.21 -4.81 10.27
CA LEU A 74 2.45 -4.67 9.50
C LEU A 74 3.61 -4.29 10.42
N LEU A 75 3.40 -3.33 11.33
CA LEU A 75 4.42 -2.87 12.28
C LEU A 75 5.00 -4.02 13.11
N ASP A 76 4.16 -4.94 13.58
CA ASP A 76 4.56 -6.08 14.41
C ASP A 76 5.53 -7.06 13.72
N LYS A 77 5.51 -7.12 12.39
CA LYS A 77 6.29 -8.11 11.60
C LYS A 77 7.24 -7.49 10.59
N GLU A 78 7.16 -6.17 10.36
CA GLU A 78 8.00 -5.50 9.38
C GLU A 78 9.46 -5.59 9.85
N GLU A 79 10.34 -6.08 8.98
CA GLU A 79 11.76 -6.27 9.26
C GLU A 79 12.59 -5.08 8.79
N ASP A 80 12.18 -4.45 7.68
CA ASP A 80 12.89 -3.33 7.08
C ASP A 80 12.70 -2.06 7.94
N PRO A 81 13.78 -1.44 8.45
CA PRO A 81 13.68 -0.31 9.36
C PRO A 81 13.09 0.94 8.70
N VAL A 82 13.23 1.10 7.39
CA VAL A 82 12.68 2.25 6.66
C VAL A 82 11.18 2.11 6.56
N VAL A 83 10.68 0.93 6.17
CA VAL A 83 9.24 0.66 6.11
C VAL A 83 8.63 0.73 7.50
N ARG A 84 9.28 0.14 8.52
CA ARG A 84 8.81 0.19 9.91
C ARG A 84 8.59 1.62 10.38
N LYS A 85 9.60 2.48 10.17
CA LYS A 85 9.52 3.90 10.55
C LYS A 85 8.39 4.63 9.83
N ALA A 86 8.19 4.37 8.54
CA ALA A 86 7.09 4.99 7.79
C ALA A 86 5.71 4.57 8.33
N VAL A 87 5.55 3.31 8.74
CA VAL A 87 4.33 2.83 9.39
C VAL A 87 4.12 3.49 10.76
N GLU A 88 5.15 3.63 11.58
CA GLU A 88 5.09 4.33 12.87
C GLU A 88 4.68 5.80 12.70
N GLU A 89 5.33 6.52 11.78
CA GLU A 89 4.98 7.91 11.45
C GLU A 89 3.52 8.02 11.00
N CYS A 90 3.07 7.05 10.18
CA CYS A 90 1.70 6.99 9.71
C CYS A 90 0.67 6.79 10.83
N LEU A 91 0.94 5.90 11.78
CA LEU A 91 0.03 5.59 12.88
C LEU A 91 -0.07 6.70 13.93
N ASN A 92 0.92 7.60 13.96
CA ASN A 92 1.03 8.74 14.87
C ASN A 92 0.54 10.07 14.26
N ALA A 93 0.24 10.11 12.96
CA ALA A 93 -0.30 11.29 12.26
C ALA A 93 -1.81 11.45 12.49
#